data_AF-A0A1V4HXY8-F1
#
_entry.id   AF-A0A1V4HXY8-F1
#
_cell.length_a   1.000
_cell.length_b   1.000
_cell.length_c   1.000
_cell.angle_alpha   90.00
_cell.angle_beta   90.00
_cell.angle_gamma   90.00
#
_symmetry.space_group_name_H-M   'P 1'
#
loop_
_entity.id
_entity.type
_entity.pdbx_description
1 polymer ?
#
loop_
_entity_poly.entity_id
_entity_poly.type
_entity_poly.pdbx_seq_one_letter_code
_entity_poly.pdbx_strand_id
1 'polypeptide(L)' 'MRGRPNRNEKSSDHEPRLGETAGDGGPDEAARYLAVAVADLGLIARRHGLDTLGFLLDMAQMEAEDIVRLRAGREGR' A
#
# COMPACT_ATOMS: atom_id res chain seq x y z
N MET A 1 -54.58 -3.12 -18.53
CA MET A 1 -53.22 -3.41 -18.03
C MET A 1 -52.58 -2.11 -17.53
N ARG A 2 -52.81 -1.72 -16.26
CA ARG A 2 -52.17 -0.53 -15.64
C ARG A 2 -51.02 -1.01 -14.76
N GLY A 3 -49.78 -0.75 -15.17
CA GLY A 3 -48.61 -0.96 -14.32
C GLY A 3 -48.60 0.08 -13.19
N ARG A 4 -48.50 -0.38 -11.95
CA ARG A 4 -48.21 0.46 -10.77
C ARG A 4 -46.69 0.46 -10.54
N PRO A 5 -46.05 1.60 -10.29
CA PRO A 5 -44.63 1.66 -9.93
C PRO A 5 -44.47 1.32 -8.44
N ASN A 6 -43.47 0.50 -8.06
CA ASN A 6 -43.10 0.37 -6.66
C ASN A 6 -41.77 1.08 -6.38
N ARG A 7 -41.85 1.96 -5.40
CA ARG A 7 -40.87 2.93 -4.91
C ARG A 7 -40.43 2.45 -3.53
N ASN A 8 -39.13 2.50 -3.25
CA ASN A 8 -38.50 2.23 -1.94
C ASN A 8 -38.57 0.74 -1.55
N GLU A 9 -37.50 0.10 -1.06
CA GLU A 9 -36.84 0.44 0.20
C GLU A 9 -35.32 0.21 0.11
N LYS A 10 -34.59 1.27 0.47
CA LYS A 10 -33.24 1.20 1.00
C LYS A 10 -33.25 0.41 2.32
N SER A 11 -32.54 -0.71 2.38
CA SER A 11 -31.89 -1.20 3.59
C SER A 11 -30.43 -1.42 3.19
N SER A 12 -29.49 -0.48 3.32
CA SER A 12 -29.11 0.27 4.51
C SER A 12 -28.81 -0.61 5.73
N ASP A 13 -28.31 -1.82 5.49
CA ASP A 13 -27.58 -2.58 6.50
C ASP A 13 -26.08 -2.51 6.15
N HIS A 14 -25.56 -1.28 6.03
CA HIS A 14 -24.13 -1.02 6.16
C HIS A 14 -23.85 -0.80 7.64
N GLU A 15 -23.97 -1.87 8.42
CA GLU A 15 -23.35 -1.97 9.73
C GLU A 15 -21.84 -1.87 9.50
N PRO A 16 -21.17 -0.79 9.95
CA PRO A 16 -19.73 -0.76 9.90
C PRO A 16 -19.27 -1.77 10.93
N ARG A 17 -18.84 -2.95 10.46
CA ARG A 17 -18.15 -3.91 11.32
C ARG A 17 -16.90 -3.21 11.82
N LEU A 18 -16.98 -2.73 13.06
CA LEU A 18 -15.88 -2.25 13.87
C LEU A 18 -14.79 -3.32 13.84
N GLY A 19 -13.82 -3.08 12.97
CA GLY A 19 -12.87 -4.08 12.49
C GLY A 19 -12.38 -3.68 11.11
N GLU A 20 -12.22 -2.37 10.87
CA GLU A 20 -11.50 -1.83 9.72
C GLU A 20 -10.20 -2.61 9.63
N THR A 21 -10.18 -3.44 8.61
CA THR A 21 -9.21 -4.50 8.38
C THR A 21 -7.82 -3.90 8.48
N ALA A 22 -6.97 -4.43 9.37
CA ALA A 22 -5.54 -4.41 9.10
C ALA A 22 -5.39 -4.80 7.63
N GLY A 23 -4.89 -3.89 6.81
CA GLY A 23 -4.84 -4.08 5.36
C GLY A 23 -4.25 -5.45 5.07
N ASP A 24 -4.74 -6.12 4.03
CA ASP A 24 -4.29 -7.47 3.64
C ASP A 24 -2.79 -7.55 3.29
N GLY A 25 -2.01 -6.48 3.51
CA GLY A 25 -0.61 -6.40 3.09
C GLY A 25 -0.52 -6.26 1.57
N GLY A 26 -1.39 -5.43 0.99
CA GLY A 26 -1.46 -5.24 -0.46
C GLY A 26 -0.13 -4.78 -1.06
N PRO A 27 0.04 -4.88 -2.39
CA PRO A 27 1.30 -4.57 -3.05
C PRO A 27 1.89 -3.18 -2.73
N ASP A 28 1.05 -2.21 -2.43
CA ASP A 28 1.43 -0.86 -2.03
C ASP A 28 1.93 -0.78 -0.59
N GLU A 29 1.26 -1.48 0.32
CA GLU A 29 1.67 -1.60 1.72
C GLU A 29 3.00 -2.35 1.82
N ALA A 30 3.15 -3.43 1.05
CA ALA A 30 4.39 -4.17 0.93
C ALA A 30 5.53 -3.28 0.39
N ALA A 31 5.28 -2.47 -0.65
CA ALA A 31 6.30 -1.57 -1.20
C ALA A 31 6.70 -0.47 -0.20
N ARG A 32 5.74 0.13 0.52
CA ARG A 32 6.03 1.11 1.59
C ARG A 32 6.83 0.48 2.72
N TYR A 33 6.44 -0.72 3.15
CA TYR A 33 7.17 -1.47 4.18
C TYR A 33 8.61 -1.76 3.74
N LEU A 34 8.80 -2.24 2.51
CA LEU A 34 10.12 -2.53 1.96
C LEU A 34 10.99 -1.29 1.90
N ALA A 35 10.46 -0.14 1.45
CA ALA A 35 11.21 1.11 1.40
C ALA A 35 11.80 1.49 2.77
N VAL A 36 11.01 1.34 3.84
CA VAL A 36 11.47 1.60 5.21
C VAL A 36 12.49 0.55 5.66
N ALA A 37 12.17 -0.73 5.50
CA ALA A 37 13.03 -1.82 5.96
C ALA A 37 14.41 -1.80 5.30
N VAL A 38 14.49 -1.51 4.00
CA VAL A 38 15.78 -1.45 3.30
C VAL A 38 16.59 -0.20 3.64
N ALA A 39 15.94 0.91 3.98
CA ALA A 39 16.63 2.11 4.48
C ALA A 39 17.32 1.84 5.82
N ASP A 40 16.61 1.18 6.74
CA ASP A 40 17.15 0.79 8.05
C ASP A 40 18.34 -0.18 7.91
N LEU A 41 18.21 -1.18 7.02
CA LEU A 41 19.29 -2.10 6.71
C LEU A 41 20.48 -1.38 6.06
N GLY A 42 20.24 -0.38 5.20
CA GLY A 42 21.28 0.43 4.58
C GLY A 42 22.13 1.16 5.61
N LEU A 43 21.48 1.74 6.64
CA LEU A 43 22.16 2.38 7.75
C LEU A 43 23.02 1.39 8.56
N ILE A 44 22.50 0.19 8.81
CA ILE A 44 23.25 -0.88 9.50
C ILE A 44 24.45 -1.31 8.65
N ALA A 45 24.26 -1.55 7.35
CA ALA A 45 25.33 -1.97 6.44
C ALA A 45 26.49 -0.96 6.42
N ARG A 46 26.18 0.33 6.30
CA ARG A 46 27.17 1.43 6.33
C ARG A 46 27.92 1.50 7.67
N ARG A 47 27.22 1.31 8.79
CA ARG A 47 27.85 1.26 10.13
C ARG A 47 28.86 0.12 10.27
N HIS A 48 28.67 -0.97 9.53
CA HIS A 48 29.55 -2.14 9.55
C HIS A 48 30.57 -2.16 8.39
N GLY A 49 30.68 -1.10 7.59
CA GLY A 49 31.63 -1.01 6.47
C GLY A 49 31.28 -1.91 5.28
N LEU A 50 30.01 -2.29 5.13
CA LEU A 50 29.51 -3.11 4.02
C LEU A 50 29.05 -2.21 2.87
N ASP A 51 29.98 -1.45 2.27
CA ASP A 51 29.64 -0.36 1.35
C ASP A 51 28.86 -0.80 0.11
N THR A 52 29.27 -1.91 -0.52
CA THR A 52 28.54 -2.47 -1.68
C THR A 52 27.11 -2.86 -1.30
N LEU A 53 26.92 -3.46 -0.12
CA LEU A 53 25.59 -3.81 0.36
C LEU A 53 24.76 -2.56 0.64
N GLY A 54 25.35 -1.53 1.27
CA GLY A 54 24.68 -0.24 1.47
C GLY A 54 24.21 0.37 0.15
N PHE A 55 25.06 0.36 -0.88
CA PHE A 55 24.68 0.83 -2.21
C PHE A 55 23.51 0.04 -2.84
N LEU A 56 23.53 -1.28 -2.72
CA LEU A 56 22.43 -2.12 -3.22
C LEU A 56 21.10 -1.83 -2.48
N LEU A 57 21.17 -1.56 -1.18
CA LEU A 57 20.01 -1.24 -0.36
C LEU A 57 19.45 0.16 -0.68
N ASP A 58 20.30 1.14 -0.96
CA ASP A 58 19.88 2.47 -1.43
C ASP A 58 19.13 2.37 -2.77
N MET A 59 19.62 1.53 -3.70
CA MET A 59 18.91 1.26 -4.96
C MET A 59 17.57 0.57 -4.73
N ALA A 60 17.52 -0.43 -3.85
CA ALA A 60 16.29 -1.13 -3.52
C ALA A 60 15.24 -0.20 -2.89
N GLN A 61 15.69 0.77 -2.09
CA GLN A 61 14.80 1.77 -1.49
C GLN A 61 14.16 2.64 -2.58
N MET A 62 14.98 3.16 -3.50
CA MET A 62 14.51 3.98 -4.61
C MET A 62 13.47 3.24 -5.46
N GLU A 63 13.72 1.97 -5.79
CA GLU A 63 12.80 1.13 -6.56
C GLU A 63 11.46 0.92 -5.82
N ALA A 64 11.51 0.65 -4.51
CA ALA A 64 10.31 0.48 -3.69
C ALA A 64 9.46 1.76 -3.62
N GLU A 65 10.10 2.92 -3.47
CA GLU A 65 9.44 4.22 -3.51
C GLU A 65 8.81 4.49 -4.89
N ASP A 66 9.52 4.15 -5.98
CA ASP A 66 9.01 4.33 -7.34
C ASP A 66 7.78 3.46 -7.62
N ILE A 67 7.76 2.23 -7.11
CA ILE A 67 6.57 1.37 -7.20
C ILE A 67 5.36 2.03 -6.52
N VAL A 68 5.54 2.61 -5.33
CA VAL A 68 4.47 3.34 -4.63
C VAL A 68 4.01 4.54 -5.45
N ARG A 69 4.93 5.33 -5.99
CA ARG A 69 4.63 6.51 -6.82
C ARG A 69 3.84 6.13 -8.09
N LEU A 70 4.30 5.10 -8.80
CA LEU A 70 3.70 4.64 -10.06
C LEU A 70 2.29 4.08 -9.85
N ARG A 71 2.05 3.38 -8.73
CA ARG A 71 0.73 2.81 -8.43
C ARG A 71 -0.27 3.87 -7.99
N ALA A 72 0.15 4.83 -7.17
CA ALA A 72 -0.68 5.99 -6.83
C ALA A 72 -1.15 6.75 -8.09
N GLY A 73 -0.29 6.84 -9.12
CA GLY A 73 -0.64 7.44 -10.41
C GLY A 73 -1.60 6.62 -11.29
N ARG A 74 -1.76 5.30 -11.03
CA ARG A 74 -2.68 4.41 -11.75
C ARG A 74 -4.07 4.38 -11.11
N GLU A 75 -4.17 4.53 -9.79
CA GLU A 75 -5.44 4.56 -9.07
C GLU A 75 -6.19 5.90 -9.22
N GLY A 76 -5.48 6.98 -9.54
CA GLY A 76 -6.07 8.30 -9.81
C GLY A 76 -6.61 8.53 -11.22
N ARG A 77 -6.78 7.49 -12.05
CA ARG A 77 -7.30 7.57 -13.43
C ARG A 77 -8.65 6.89 -13.60
#